data_AF-A0AAE2YI17-F1
#
_entry.id   AF-A0AAE2YI17-F1
#
_cell.length_a   1.000
_cell.length_b   1.000
_cell.length_c   1.000
_cell.angle_alpha   90.00
_cell.angle_beta   90.00
_cell.angle_gamma   90.00
#
_symmetry.space_group_name_H-M   'P 1'
#
loop_
_entity.id
_entity.type
_entity.pdbx_description
1 polymer ?
#
loop_
_entity_poly.entity_id
_entity_poly.type
_entity_poly.pdbx_seq_one_letter_code
_entity_poly.pdbx_strand_id
1 'polypeptide(L)'
;MVSLNIKVNDLIRAKQDIIPGIARKFRISERQAENFLKIAIEEVAKSKRLSVKGGEISGDNVTVSQLIREVESWNEDEFDEEDFEVLGYCRSIDED
;
A
#
# COMPACT_ATOMS: atom_id res chain seq x y z
N MET A 1 5.88 20.24 -16.88
CA MET A 1 5.02 19.22 -16.22
C MET A 1 5.16 19.41 -14.72
N VAL A 2 4.06 19.54 -13.99
CA VAL A 2 4.10 19.63 -12.52
C VAL A 2 4.21 18.21 -11.99
N SER A 3 5.31 17.90 -11.32
CA SER A 3 5.50 16.64 -10.61
C SER A 3 4.81 16.74 -9.24
N LEU A 4 4.08 15.69 -8.87
CA LEU A 4 3.50 15.54 -7.54
C LEU A 4 4.29 14.48 -6.78
N ASN A 5 4.51 14.72 -5.49
CA ASN A 5 5.17 13.80 -4.59
C ASN A 5 4.26 13.50 -3.40
N ILE A 6 4.24 12.25 -2.96
CA ILE A 6 3.50 11.82 -1.77
C ILE A 6 4.30 10.78 -0.98
N LYS A 7 4.24 10.83 0.35
CA LYS A 7 4.86 9.79 1.18
C LYS A 7 3.90 8.61 1.33
N VAL A 8 4.44 7.40 1.21
CA VAL A 8 3.69 6.15 1.43
C VAL A 8 3.06 6.15 2.82
N ASN A 9 3.78 6.66 3.83
CA ASN A 9 3.26 6.75 5.20
C ASN A 9 2.03 7.67 5.34
N ASP A 10 1.88 8.68 4.48
CA ASP A 10 0.70 9.56 4.51
C ASP A 10 -0.54 8.79 4.00
N LEU A 11 -0.35 7.94 2.98
CA LEU A 11 -1.38 7.04 2.47
C LEU A 11 -1.76 5.95 3.46
N ILE A 12 -0.78 5.36 4.15
CA ILE A 12 -1.04 4.38 5.24
C ILE A 12 -1.82 5.03 6.37
N ARG A 13 -1.46 6.26 6.77
CA ARG A 13 -2.17 7.01 7.81
C ARG A 13 -3.64 7.26 7.44
N ALA A 14 -3.92 7.51 6.17
CA ALA A 14 -5.28 7.66 5.66
C ALA A 14 -6.08 6.34 5.64
N LYS A 15 -5.41 5.20 5.88
CA LYS A 15 -5.96 3.84 5.85
C LYS A 15 -5.82 3.11 7.19
N GLN A 16 -5.63 3.83 8.29
CA GLN A 16 -5.50 3.20 9.62
C GLN A 16 -6.76 2.43 10.05
N ASP A 17 -7.91 2.82 9.52
CA ASP A 17 -9.21 2.20 9.81
C ASP A 17 -9.32 0.76 9.30
N ILE A 18 -8.64 0.41 8.20
CA ILE A 18 -8.70 -0.93 7.60
C ILE A 18 -7.63 -1.90 8.14
N ILE A 19 -6.61 -1.39 8.83
CA ILE A 19 -5.50 -2.21 9.38
C ILE A 19 -6.02 -3.33 10.30
N PRO A 20 -6.93 -3.10 11.27
CA PRO A 20 -7.46 -4.17 12.11
C PRO A 20 -8.28 -5.20 11.34
N GLY A 21 -8.92 -4.79 10.23
CA GLY A 21 -9.63 -5.66 9.30
C GLY A 21 -8.71 -6.66 8.63
N ILE A 22 -7.68 -6.12 7.97
CA ILE A 22 -6.61 -6.88 7.30
C ILE A 22 -5.92 -7.82 8.29
N ALA A 23 -5.55 -7.32 9.48
CA ALA A 23 -4.91 -8.12 10.52
C ALA A 23 -5.75 -9.35 10.93
N ARG A 24 -7.06 -9.16 11.12
CA ARG A 24 -7.98 -10.26 11.45
C ARG A 24 -8.18 -11.22 10.28
N LYS A 25 -8.34 -10.69 9.06
CA LYS A 25 -8.58 -11.48 7.84
C LYS A 25 -7.43 -12.44 7.56
N PHE A 26 -6.20 -11.94 7.62
CA PHE A 26 -4.99 -12.73 7.33
C PHE A 26 -4.34 -13.35 8.56
N ARG A 27 -4.93 -13.17 9.76
CA ARG A 27 -4.41 -13.69 11.04
C ARG A 27 -2.97 -13.26 11.34
N ILE A 28 -2.67 -12.00 11.04
CA ILE A 28 -1.36 -11.35 11.28
C ILE A 28 -1.48 -10.25 12.34
N SER A 29 -0.36 -9.75 12.83
CA SER A 29 -0.35 -8.56 13.69
C SER A 29 -0.72 -7.29 12.91
N GLU A 30 -1.24 -6.26 13.60
CA GLU A 30 -1.52 -4.96 12.96
C GLU A 30 -0.26 -4.32 12.36
N ARG A 31 0.90 -4.56 12.96
CA ARG A 31 2.20 -4.13 12.42
C ARG A 31 2.53 -4.81 11.09
N GLN A 32 2.24 -6.10 10.98
CA GLN A 32 2.39 -6.84 9.73
C GLN A 32 1.36 -6.38 8.69
N ALA A 33 0.13 -6.07 9.10
CA ALA A 33 -0.90 -5.49 8.21
C ALA A 33 -0.52 -4.08 7.72
N GLU A 34 0.10 -3.24 8.55
CA GLU A 34 0.64 -1.94 8.14
C GLU A 34 1.77 -2.11 7.12
N ASN A 35 2.68 -3.05 7.35
CA ASN A 35 3.74 -3.39 6.39
C ASN A 35 3.17 -3.93 5.08
N PHE A 36 2.14 -4.76 5.14
CA PHE A 36 1.43 -5.27 3.97
C PHE A 36 0.84 -4.11 3.15
N LEU A 37 0.11 -3.19 3.79
CA LEU A 37 -0.42 -2.00 3.10
C LEU A 37 0.69 -1.15 2.47
N LYS A 38 1.82 -0.98 3.16
CA LYS A 38 2.98 -0.29 2.60
C LYS A 38 3.43 -0.92 1.30
N ILE A 39 3.60 -2.25 1.29
CA ILE A 39 4.05 -2.99 0.10
C ILE A 39 3.00 -2.89 -1.00
N ALA A 40 1.71 -3.07 -0.69
CA ALA A 40 0.62 -2.93 -1.65
C ALA A 40 0.64 -1.56 -2.34
N ILE A 41 0.76 -0.46 -1.58
CA ILE A 41 0.84 0.90 -2.12
C ILE A 41 2.07 1.06 -3.04
N GLU A 42 3.22 0.54 -2.63
CA GLU A 42 4.45 0.61 -3.44
C GLU A 42 4.33 -0.18 -4.75
N GLU A 43 3.70 -1.36 -4.74
CA GLU A 43 3.49 -2.19 -5.94
C GLU A 43 2.49 -1.56 -6.91
N VAL A 44 1.37 -1.00 -6.40
CA VAL A 44 0.42 -0.26 -7.25
C VAL A 44 1.07 1.00 -7.84
N ALA A 45 1.92 1.70 -7.09
CA ALA A 45 2.67 2.82 -7.64
C ALA A 45 3.60 2.38 -8.79
N LYS A 46 4.32 1.26 -8.63
CA LYS A 46 5.21 0.71 -9.67
C LYS A 46 4.42 0.24 -10.90
N SER A 47 3.27 -0.40 -10.72
CA SER A 47 2.43 -0.86 -11.84
C SER A 47 1.94 0.31 -12.71
N LYS A 48 1.72 1.48 -12.09
CA LYS A 48 1.41 2.75 -12.76
C LYS A 48 2.63 3.51 -13.30
N ARG A 49 3.82 2.90 -13.27
CA ARG A 49 5.11 3.51 -13.70
C ARG A 49 5.52 4.75 -12.91
N LEU A 50 5.07 4.87 -11.66
CA LEU A 50 5.53 5.92 -10.74
C LEU A 50 6.90 5.53 -10.15
N SER A 51 7.68 6.54 -9.75
CA SER A 51 8.96 6.30 -9.08
C SER A 51 8.76 6.18 -7.58
N VAL A 52 9.22 5.07 -7.00
CA VAL A 52 9.18 4.81 -5.57
C VAL A 52 10.62 4.79 -5.02
N LYS A 53 10.97 5.76 -4.18
CA LYS A 53 12.29 5.86 -3.53
C LYS A 53 12.16 6.34 -2.10
N GLY A 54 12.74 5.59 -1.15
CA GLY A 54 12.81 6.02 0.26
C GLY A 54 11.45 6.24 0.93
N GLY A 55 10.39 5.52 0.49
CA GLY A 55 9.02 5.72 0.99
C GLY A 55 8.31 6.94 0.41
N GLU A 56 8.85 7.55 -0.65
CA GLU A 56 8.23 8.63 -1.42
C GLU A 56 7.88 8.14 -2.82
N ILE A 57 6.67 8.46 -3.27
CA ILE A 57 6.15 8.18 -4.61
C ILE A 57 6.12 9.50 -5.38
N SER A 58 6.70 9.49 -6.57
CA SER A 58 6.76 10.68 -7.44
C SER A 58 6.42 10.32 -8.89
N GLY A 59 5.81 11.28 -9.59
CA GLY A 59 5.45 11.15 -11.00
C GLY A 59 4.67 12.36 -11.49
N ASP A 60 4.00 12.20 -12.63
CA ASP A 60 3.10 13.23 -13.12
C ASP A 60 1.87 13.36 -12.20
N ASN A 61 1.34 14.59 -12.11
CA ASN A 61 0.24 14.91 -11.20
C ASN A 61 -1.01 14.02 -11.41
N VAL A 62 -1.31 13.64 -12.66
CA VAL A 62 -2.51 12.84 -12.97
C VAL A 62 -2.35 11.44 -12.41
N THR A 63 -1.24 10.78 -12.69
CA THR A 63 -0.98 9.40 -12.25
C THR A 63 -0.87 9.30 -10.73
N VAL A 64 -0.20 10.25 -10.07
CA VAL A 64 -0.13 10.25 -8.60
C VAL A 64 -1.51 10.52 -7.98
N SER A 65 -2.31 11.43 -8.55
CA SER A 65 -3.69 11.66 -8.09
C SER A 65 -4.59 10.44 -8.26
N GLN A 66 -4.39 9.66 -9.32
CA GLN A 66 -5.09 8.39 -9.53
C GLN A 66 -4.72 7.36 -8.46
N LEU A 67 -3.42 7.23 -8.14
CA LEU A 67 -2.96 6.36 -7.05
C LEU A 67 -3.60 6.75 -5.71
N ILE A 68 -3.60 8.04 -5.37
CA ILE A 68 -4.19 8.54 -4.12
C ILE A 68 -5.66 8.12 -4.02
N ARG A 69 -6.45 8.36 -5.07
CA ARG A 69 -7.88 8.02 -5.10
C ARG A 69 -8.13 6.51 -5.00
N GLU A 70 -7.28 5.73 -5.66
CA GLU A 70 -7.36 4.27 -5.61
C GLU A 70 -7.12 3.76 -4.19
N VAL A 71 -6.03 4.21 -3.55
CA VAL A 71 -5.72 3.85 -2.16
C VAL A 71 -6.81 4.34 -1.21
N GLU A 72 -7.33 5.55 -1.39
CA GLU A 72 -8.46 6.10 -0.62
C GLU A 72 -9.74 5.28 -0.76
N SER A 73 -9.92 4.54 -1.87
CA SER A 73 -11.07 3.66 -2.07
C SER A 73 -10.92 2.27 -1.46
N TRP A 74 -9.70 1.87 -1.08
CA TRP A 74 -9.45 0.55 -0.51
C TRP A 74 -10.19 0.32 0.80
N ASN A 75 -10.70 -0.89 0.94
CA ASN A 75 -11.34 -1.42 2.13
C ASN A 75 -10.73 -2.80 2.47
N GLU A 76 -11.12 -3.40 3.60
CA GLU A 76 -10.60 -4.71 4.03
C GLU A 76 -11.01 -5.88 3.11
N ASP A 77 -12.04 -5.70 2.27
CA ASP A 77 -12.53 -6.71 1.34
C ASP A 77 -11.77 -6.73 0.01
N GLU A 78 -11.06 -5.65 -0.35
CA GLU A 78 -10.27 -5.54 -1.59
C GLU A 78 -9.05 -6.48 -1.64
N PHE A 79 -8.64 -7.03 -0.49
CA PHE A 79 -7.46 -7.90 -0.40
C PHE A 79 -7.89 -9.34 -0.19
N ASP A 80 -7.51 -10.26 -1.07
CA ASP A 80 -7.76 -11.69 -0.90
C ASP A 80 -6.51 -12.47 -0.46
N GLU A 81 -6.65 -13.79 -0.27
CA GLU A 81 -5.52 -14.65 0.12
C GLU A 81 -4.44 -14.70 -0.98
N GLU A 82 -4.79 -14.52 -2.25
CA GLU A 82 -3.82 -14.49 -3.36
C GLU A 82 -2.99 -13.20 -3.30
N ASP A 83 -3.61 -12.05 -3.02
CA ASP A 83 -2.90 -10.79 -2.77
C ASP A 83 -1.94 -10.90 -1.58
N PHE A 84 -2.38 -11.56 -0.51
CA PHE A 84 -1.56 -11.78 0.67
C PHE A 84 -0.40 -12.73 0.40
N GLU A 85 -0.60 -13.81 -0.36
CA GLU A 85 0.48 -14.71 -0.75
C GLU A 85 1.47 -14.01 -1.69
N VAL A 86 1.00 -13.27 -2.69
CA VAL A 86 1.88 -12.57 -3.64
C VAL A 86 2.72 -11.49 -2.93
N LEU A 87 2.09 -10.68 -2.07
CA LEU A 87 2.79 -9.59 -1.38
C LEU A 87 3.59 -10.10 -0.17
N GLY A 88 3.09 -11.11 0.53
CA GLY A 88 3.74 -11.76 1.68
C GLY A 88 4.93 -12.62 1.31
N TYR A 89 4.87 -13.32 0.17
CA TYR A 89 6.00 -14.09 -0.37
C TYR A 89 7.08 -13.17 -0.97
N CYS A 90 6.72 -11.95 -1.41
CA CYS A 90 7.66 -10.98 -1.95
C CYS A 90 8.59 -10.33 -0.91
N ARG A 91 8.25 -10.32 0.38
CA ARG A 91 9.12 -9.89 1.47
C ARG A 91 8.67 -10.48 2.79
N SER A 92 9.30 -11.57 3.24
CA SER A 92 9.29 -12.09 4.62
C SER A 92 8.51 -11.23 5.62
N ILE A 93 7.17 -11.31 5.60
CA ILE A 93 6.32 -10.65 6.61
C ILE A 93 6.53 -11.33 7.98
N ASP A 94 7.33 -12.39 8.01
CA ASP A 94 7.71 -13.23 9.15
C ASP A 94 8.98 -12.82 9.92
N GLU A 95 9.69 -11.73 9.58
CA GLU A 95 10.84 -11.32 10.41
C GLU A 95 10.41 -10.43 11.61
N ASP A 96 9.89 -11.09 12.65
CA ASP A 96 10.16 -10.71 14.06
C ASP A 96 11.25 -11.62 14.63
#